data_AF-A0A355RCJ4-F1
#
_entry.id   AF-A0A355RCJ4-F1
#
_cell.length_a   1.000
_cell.length_b   1.000
_cell.length_c   1.000
_cell.angle_alpha   90.00
_cell.angle_beta   90.00
_cell.angle_gamma   90.00
#
_symmetry.space_group_name_H-M   'P 1'
#
loop_
_entity.id
_entity.type
_entity.pdbx_description
1 polymer ?
#
loop_
_entity_poly.entity_id
_entity_poly.type
_entity_poly.pdbx_seq_one_letter_code
_entity_poly.pdbx_strand_id
1 'polypeptide(L)' 'MDRFEIYWIEYDEQCQKYKTSTPGHSLMVKTHISYPWLVLRVSNSGPKSCFALVRGRKQSSEL' A
#
# COMPACT_ATOMS: atom_id res chain seq x y z
N MET A 1 -3.76 -7.86 17.58
CA MET A 1 -2.93 -8.41 16.47
C MET A 1 -2.44 -7.26 15.62
N ASP A 2 -1.37 -7.48 14.86
CA ASP A 2 -0.89 -6.49 13.90
C ASP A 2 -1.92 -6.25 12.80
N ARG A 3 -1.91 -5.03 12.27
CA ARG A 3 -2.69 -4.66 11.09
C ARG A 3 -1.82 -3.86 10.12
N PHE A 4 -2.25 -3.78 8.88
CA PHE A 4 -1.57 -3.03 7.84
C PHE A 4 -2.45 -1.88 7.38
N GLU A 5 -1.91 -0.67 7.39
CA GLU A 5 -2.56 0.50 6.81
C GLU A 5 -1.92 0.77 5.45
N ILE A 6 -2.76 0.86 4.42
CA ILE A 6 -2.37 0.96 3.02
C ILE A 6 -2.76 2.35 2.53
N TYR A 7 -1.80 3.05 1.94
CA TYR A 7 -1.94 4.40 1.43
C TYR A 7 -1.47 4.46 -0.03
N TRP A 8 -2.08 5.33 -0.84
CA TRP A 8 -1.41 5.85 -2.03
C TRP A 8 -0.87 7.23 -1.72
N ILE A 9 0.21 7.59 -2.40
CA ILE A 9 0.87 8.88 -2.28
C ILE A 9 0.53 9.68 -3.54
N GLU A 10 -0.02 10.87 -3.35
CA GLU A 10 -0.30 11.81 -4.43
C GLU A 10 0.96 12.58 -4.86
N TYR A 11 0.89 13.28 -5.99
CA TYR A 11 2.02 14.03 -6.52
C TYR A 11 2.49 15.18 -5.62
N ASP A 12 1.62 15.68 -4.76
CA ASP A 12 1.91 16.70 -3.75
C ASP A 12 2.36 16.10 -2.41
N GLU A 13 2.76 14.82 -2.42
CA GLU A 13 3.24 14.04 -1.27
C GLU A 13 2.18 13.76 -0.20
N GLN A 14 0.90 14.05 -0.46
CA GLN A 14 -0.18 13.68 0.44
C GLN A 14 -0.41 12.17 0.45
N CYS A 15 -0.42 11.59 1.65
CA CYS A 15 -0.74 10.17 1.86
C CYS A 15 -2.26 10.00 2.06
N GLN A 16 -2.94 9.44 1.06
CA GLN A 16 -4.36 9.12 1.17
C GLN A 16 -4.54 7.68 1.65
N LYS A 17 -5.29 7.52 2.75
CA LYS A 17 -5.57 6.18 3.29
C LYS A 17 -6.54 5.46 2.38
N TYR A 18 -6.12 4.33 1.84
CA TYR A 18 -6.98 3.48 1.03
C TYR A 18 -7.76 2.48 1.87
N LYS A 19 -7.06 1.68 2.69
CA LYS A 19 -7.66 0.56 3.43
C LYS A 19 -6.79 0.12 4.60
N THR A 20 -7.41 -0.54 5.57
CA THR A 20 -6.74 -1.36 6.58
C THR A 20 -6.91 -2.84 6.27
N SER A 21 -5.85 -3.65 6.44
CA SER A 21 -5.87 -5.10 6.21
C SER A 21 -5.22 -5.86 7.38
N THR A 22 -5.54 -7.15 7.51
CA THR A 22 -4.93 -8.08 8.44
C THR A 22 -3.86 -8.93 7.74
N PRO A 23 -2.93 -9.56 8.49
CA PRO A 23 -1.97 -10.50 7.91
C PRO A 23 -2.65 -11.60 7.08
N GLY A 24 -1.97 -12.07 6.03
CA GLY A 24 -2.42 -13.20 5.20
C GLY A 24 -3.30 -12.83 4.00
N HIS A 25 -3.69 -11.57 3.85
CA HIS A 25 -4.47 -11.12 2.69
C HIS A 25 -3.58 -10.62 1.56
N SER A 26 -3.93 -10.99 0.33
CA SER A 26 -3.41 -10.38 -0.89
C SER A 26 -4.35 -9.29 -1.38
N LEU A 27 -3.79 -8.22 -1.92
CA LEU A 27 -4.55 -7.09 -2.48
C LEU A 27 -4.06 -6.82 -3.90
N MET A 28 -4.99 -6.78 -4.84
CA MET A 28 -4.76 -6.34 -6.21
C MET A 28 -5.51 -5.03 -6.43
N VAL A 29 -4.79 -4.01 -6.89
CA VAL A 29 -5.36 -2.67 -7.12
C VAL A 29 -5.05 -2.23 -8.54
N LYS A 30 -6.08 -1.76 -9.26
CA LYS A 30 -5.88 -1.01 -10.50
C LYS A 30 -5.34 0.37 -10.12
N THR A 31 -4.12 0.67 -10.54
CA THR A 31 -3.43 1.90 -10.16
C THR A 31 -2.61 2.45 -11.33
N HIS A 32 -2.21 3.72 -11.22
CA HIS A 32 -1.30 4.35 -12.17
C HIS A 32 0.15 4.01 -11.79
N ILE A 33 1.00 3.84 -12.81
CA ILE A 33 2.42 3.48 -12.61
C ILE A 33 3.19 4.52 -11.76
N SER A 34 2.78 5.78 -11.85
CA SER A 34 3.40 6.91 -11.17
C SER A 34 2.95 7.09 -9.73
N TYR A 35 1.94 6.35 -9.26
CA TYR A 35 1.39 6.50 -7.91
C TYR A 35 2.04 5.45 -7.01
N PRO A 36 2.96 5.83 -6.11
CA PRO A 36 3.51 4.89 -5.16
C PRO A 36 2.50 4.59 -4.06
N TRP A 37 2.63 3.39 -3.52
CA TRP A 37 1.79 2.84 -2.47
C TRP A 37 2.65 2.53 -1.26
N LEU A 38 2.25 3.05 -0.11
CA LEU A 38 2.90 2.83 1.17
C LEU A 38 2.06 1.87 1.99
N VAL A 39 2.71 0.81 2.49
CA VAL A 39 2.12 -0.13 3.43
C VAL A 39 2.84 0.04 4.77
N LEU A 40 2.08 0.42 5.80
CA LEU A 40 2.57 0.53 7.16
C LEU A 40 2.06 -0.65 7.99
N ARG A 41 2.97 -1.35 8.66
CA ARG A 41 2.61 -2.30 9.72
C ARG A 41 2.34 -1.50 11.00
N VAL A 42 1.15 -1.65 11.55
CA VAL A 42 0.77 -1.16 12.87
C VAL A 42 0.81 -2.36 13.82
N SER A 43 1.81 -2.36 14.69
CA SER A 43 1.96 -3.41 15.69
C SER A 43 0.85 -3.35 16.74
N ASN A 44 0.57 -4.49 17.39
CA ASN A 44 -0.41 -4.52 18.48
C ASN A 44 -0.07 -3.57 19.65
N SER A 45 1.20 -3.25 19.84
CA SER A 45 1.67 -2.30 20.87
C SER A 45 1.53 -0.82 20.45
N GLY A 46 1.12 -0.54 19.21
CA GLY A 46 0.88 0.82 18.71
C GLY A 46 1.90 1.37 17.72
N PRO A 47 3.22 1.07 17.80
CA PRO A 47 4.20 1.56 16.83
C PRO A 47 3.85 1.19 15.39
N LYS A 48 4.04 2.18 14.50
CA LYS A 48 3.97 2.00 13.05
C LYS A 48 5.38 1.83 12.50
N SER A 49 5.52 0.98 11.48
CA SER A 49 6.77 0.77 10.75
C SER A 49 6.48 0.63 9.26
N CYS A 50 7.43 1.04 8.42
CA CYS A 50 7.33 0.82 6.99
C CYS A 50 7.43 -0.69 6.72
N PHE A 51 6.39 -1.25 6.11
CA PHE A 51 6.38 -2.65 5.69
C PHE A 51 6.79 -2.79 4.23
N ALA A 52 6.23 -1.94 3.36
CA ALA A 52 6.58 -1.93 1.94
C ALA A 52 6.30 -0.56 1.30
N LEU A 53 7.09 -0.25 0.27
CA LEU A 53 6.81 0.81 -0.69
C LEU A 53 6.75 0.17 -2.08
N VAL A 54 5.59 0.18 -2.71
CA VAL A 54 5.35 -0.50 -4.00
C VAL A 54 4.86 0.48 -5.05
N ARG A 55 5.20 0.24 -6.32
CA ARG A 55 4.70 1.02 -7.46
C ARG A 55 3.81 0.15 -8.32
N GLY A 56 2.88 0.79 -9.04
CA GLY A 56 2.15 0.13 -10.11
C GLY A 56 3.11 -0.48 -11.13
N ARG A 57 2.71 -1.59 -11.75
CA ARG A 57 3.43 -2.19 -12.88
C ARG A 57 2.53 -2.13 -14.10
N LYS A 58 3.11 -1.96 -15.28
CA LYS A 58 2.35 -2.16 -16.53
C LYS A 58 1.85 -3.60 -16.52
N GLN A 59 0.55 -3.78 -16.73
CA GLN A 59 0.03 -5.08 -17.09
C GLN A 59 0.57 -5.37 -18.48
N SER A 60 1.40 -6.42 -18.62
CA SER A 60 1.86 -6.83 -19.94
C SER A 60 0.62 -7.28 -20.70
N SER A 61 0.32 -6.62 -21.82
CA SER A 61 -0.58 -7.20 -22.80
C SER A 61 0.16 -8.42 -23.35
N GLU A 62 -0.33 -9.62 -23.06
CA GLU A 62 -0.02 -10.76 -23.91
C GLU A 62 -0.48 -10.37 -25.32
N LEU A 63 0.49 -10.16 -26.20
CA LEU A 63 0.32 -9.99 -27.64
C LEU A 63 0.52 -11.36 -28.29
#